data_AF-A0A345UNN9-F1
#
_entry.id   AF-A0A345UNN9-F1
#
_cell.length_a   1.000
_cell.length_b   1.000
_cell.length_c   1.000
_cell.angle_alpha   90.00
_cell.angle_beta   90.00
_cell.angle_gamma   90.00
#
_symmetry.space_group_name_H-M   'P 1'
#
loop_
_entity.id
_entity.type
_entity.pdbx_description
1 polymer ?
#
loop_
_entity_poly.entity_id
_entity_poly.type
_entity_poly.pdbx_seq_one_letter_code
_entity_poly.pdbx_strand_id
1 'polypeptide(L)'
;MKYYLNDLAFKNYMFPGVHLGWGHLMENLVFIELLARGYTIYTGQYRNKEVDFVIQRGDEVQYLQVAWQLTDEATHTREYASLLSIQDAHPKSVISADDLALAPYKGVPNLLYWDTFSGNVSL
;
A
#
# COMPACT_ATOMS: atom_id res chain seq x y z
N MET A 1 -10.47 -25.17 -20.87
CA MET A 1 -9.83 -23.86 -21.06
C MET A 1 -9.46 -23.34 -19.67
N LYS A 2 -8.17 -23.36 -19.32
CA LYS A 2 -7.67 -23.02 -17.98
C LYS A 2 -6.64 -21.90 -18.17
N TYR A 3 -6.90 -20.74 -17.58
CA TYR A 3 -6.02 -19.58 -17.65
C TYR A 3 -4.86 -19.79 -16.67
N TYR A 4 -3.63 -19.73 -17.19
CA TYR A 4 -2.40 -19.80 -16.42
C TYR A 4 -1.96 -18.38 -16.02
N LEU A 5 -1.44 -18.26 -14.79
CA LEU A 5 -0.81 -17.07 -14.22
C LEU A 5 0.16 -16.43 -15.23
N ASN A 6 -0.24 -15.31 -15.80
CA ASN A 6 0.56 -14.52 -16.72
C ASN A 6 1.38 -13.50 -15.94
N ASP A 7 2.38 -13.98 -15.20
CA ASP A 7 3.70 -13.34 -15.20
C ASP A 7 4.64 -13.94 -14.14
N LEU A 8 5.56 -14.78 -14.60
CA LEU A 8 6.73 -15.19 -13.82
C LEU A 8 7.76 -14.05 -13.69
N ALA A 9 7.67 -12.99 -14.51
CA ALA A 9 8.57 -11.84 -14.46
C ALA A 9 8.34 -10.95 -13.22
N PHE A 10 7.09 -10.77 -12.80
CA PHE A 10 6.71 -10.01 -11.61
C PHE A 10 7.28 -10.60 -10.31
N LYS A 11 7.39 -11.93 -10.24
CA LYS A 11 7.97 -12.63 -9.08
C LYS A 11 9.44 -12.27 -8.85
N ASN A 12 10.21 -12.06 -9.92
CA ASN A 12 11.66 -11.80 -9.81
C ASN A 12 12.00 -10.33 -9.56
N TYR A 13 11.14 -9.39 -9.97
CA TYR A 13 11.37 -7.95 -9.71
C TYR A 13 11.05 -7.56 -8.26
N MET A 14 10.01 -8.16 -7.65
CA MET A 14 9.63 -7.86 -6.26
C MET A 14 10.25 -8.79 -5.21
N PHE A 15 10.71 -10.01 -5.53
CA PHE A 15 11.09 -11.00 -4.51
C PHE A 15 12.39 -11.77 -4.78
N PRO A 16 13.55 -11.28 -4.32
CA PRO A 16 14.71 -12.12 -4.08
C PRO A 16 14.56 -12.81 -2.71
N GLY A 17 13.69 -13.82 -2.61
CA GLY A 17 13.57 -14.66 -1.39
C GLY A 17 12.14 -14.87 -0.93
N VAL A 18 11.74 -16.14 -0.85
CA VAL A 18 10.35 -16.56 -0.66
C VAL A 18 10.02 -16.70 0.83
N HIS A 19 9.23 -15.77 1.37
CA HIS A 19 8.31 -15.99 2.49
C HIS A 19 6.99 -15.28 2.15
N LEU A 20 6.02 -16.01 1.59
CA LEU A 20 4.69 -15.47 1.29
C LEU A 20 3.92 -15.20 2.59
N GLY A 21 3.95 -13.96 3.07
CA GLY A 21 3.00 -13.45 4.05
C GLY A 21 1.78 -12.84 3.36
N TRP A 22 0.65 -12.77 4.08
CA TRP A 22 -0.58 -12.12 3.59
C TRP A 22 -0.38 -10.64 3.23
N GLY A 23 0.56 -9.94 3.87
CA GLY A 23 0.94 -8.56 3.54
C GLY A 23 1.46 -8.42 2.10
N HIS A 24 2.39 -9.29 1.68
CA HIS A 24 2.95 -9.24 0.32
C HIS A 24 1.91 -9.50 -0.77
N LEU A 25 0.93 -10.37 -0.51
CA LEU A 25 -0.17 -10.60 -1.45
C LEU A 25 -1.05 -9.35 -1.58
N MET A 26 -1.28 -8.66 -0.47
CA MET A 26 -2.04 -7.43 -0.43
C MET A 26 -1.32 -6.28 -1.15
N GLU A 27 -0.02 -6.12 -0.91
CA GLU A 27 0.83 -5.16 -1.62
C GLU A 27 0.78 -5.38 -3.13
N ASN A 28 0.91 -6.64 -3.58
CA ASN A 28 0.84 -6.97 -4.99
C ASN A 28 -0.53 -6.67 -5.60
N LEU A 29 -1.62 -6.93 -4.86
CA LEU A 29 -2.98 -6.62 -5.30
C LEU A 29 -3.17 -5.10 -5.46
N VAL A 30 -2.77 -4.31 -4.45
CA VAL A 30 -2.82 -2.85 -4.48
C VAL A 30 -1.99 -2.29 -5.64
N PHE A 31 -0.79 -2.84 -5.86
CA PHE A 31 0.08 -2.43 -6.97
C PHE A 31 -0.61 -2.60 -8.34
N ILE A 32 -1.22 -3.76 -8.58
CA ILE A 32 -1.90 -4.06 -9.85
C ILE A 32 -3.07 -3.09 -10.07
N GLU A 33 -3.87 -2.82 -9.03
CA GLU A 33 -4.99 -1.90 -9.10
C GLU A 33 -4.54 -0.45 -9.38
N LEU A 34 -3.48 0.02 -8.72
CA LEU A 34 -2.90 1.35 -8.95
C LEU A 34 -2.38 1.47 -10.39
N LEU A 35 -1.71 0.44 -10.89
CA LEU A 35 -1.20 0.41 -12.26
C LEU A 35 -2.35 0.43 -13.28
N ALA A 36 -3.39 -0.37 -13.04
CA ALA A 36 -4.59 -0.39 -13.90
C ALA A 36 -5.31 0.96 -13.93
N ARG A 37 -5.20 1.77 -12.86
CA ARG A 37 -5.74 3.13 -12.77
C ARG A 37 -4.80 4.22 -13.31
N GLY A 38 -3.67 3.84 -13.91
CA GLY A 38 -2.74 4.75 -14.56
C GLY A 38 -1.93 5.63 -13.61
N TYR A 39 -1.74 5.22 -12.35
CA TYR A 39 -0.80 5.89 -11.46
C TYR A 39 0.64 5.55 -11.87
N THR A 40 1.54 6.52 -11.71
CA THR A 40 2.98 6.24 -11.70
C THR A 40 3.35 5.80 -10.29
N ILE A 41 3.97 4.64 -10.16
CA ILE A 41 4.25 4.01 -8.86
C ILE A 41 5.77 3.95 -8.66
N TYR A 42 6.23 4.44 -7.51
CA TYR A 42 7.62 4.33 -7.08
C TYR A 42 7.68 3.52 -5.78
N THR A 43 8.64 2.61 -5.70
CA THR A 43 8.92 1.78 -4.52
C THR A 43 10.30 2.15 -3.97
N GLY A 44 10.48 2.29 -2.66
CA GLY A 44 11.83 2.53 -2.13
C GLY A 44 11.93 2.91 -0.66
N GLN A 45 13.18 2.99 -0.17
CA GLN A 45 13.52 3.46 1.17
C GLN A 45 13.60 4.98 1.19
N TYR A 46 12.70 5.64 1.91
CA TYR A 46 12.82 7.07 2.21
C TYR A 46 13.42 7.24 3.60
N ARG A 47 14.65 7.78 3.66
CA ARG A 47 15.37 8.09 4.93
C ARG A 47 15.44 6.91 5.92
N ASN A 48 15.89 5.74 5.46
CA ASN A 48 15.96 4.49 6.25
C ASN A 48 14.61 3.90 6.70
N LYS A 49 13.47 4.38 6.19
CA LYS A 49 12.18 3.73 6.38
C LYS A 49 11.58 3.33 5.05
N GLU A 50 11.09 2.09 5.01
CA GLU A 50 10.42 1.52 3.85
C GLU A 50 8.97 2.02 3.86
N VAL A 51 8.61 2.71 2.78
CA VAL A 51 7.22 2.96 2.41
C VAL A 51 6.94 2.04 1.24
N ASP A 52 5.82 1.33 1.26
CA ASP A 52 5.53 0.34 0.23
C ASP A 52 5.40 1.01 -1.15
N PHE A 53 4.60 2.08 -1.22
CA PHE A 53 4.37 2.79 -2.48
C PHE A 53 4.33 4.32 -2.32
N VAL A 54 4.94 5.00 -3.29
CA VAL A 54 4.70 6.41 -3.59
C VAL A 54 3.99 6.46 -4.92
N ILE A 55 2.76 6.97 -4.93
CA ILE A 55 1.96 7.10 -6.15
C ILE A 55 1.95 8.53 -6.63
N GLN A 56 1.94 8.70 -7.94
CA GLN A 56 1.86 10.00 -8.59
C GLN A 56 0.86 9.99 -9.73
N ARG A 57 0.03 11.04 -9.80
CA ARG A 57 -0.84 11.34 -10.93
C ARG A 57 -0.74 12.82 -11.25
N GLY A 58 -0.12 13.16 -12.38
CA GLY A 58 0.22 14.55 -12.69
C GLY A 58 1.20 15.10 -11.64
N ASP A 59 0.83 16.21 -11.01
CA ASP A 59 1.64 16.86 -9.95
C ASP A 59 1.27 16.38 -8.53
N GLU A 60 0.25 15.53 -8.40
CA GLU A 60 -0.21 15.00 -7.11
C GLU A 60 0.62 13.77 -6.73
N VAL A 61 1.26 13.82 -5.57
CA VAL A 61 2.06 12.74 -4.99
C VAL A 61 1.47 12.33 -3.65
N GLN A 62 1.32 11.03 -3.42
CA GLN A 62 0.80 10.46 -2.17
C GLN A 62 1.62 9.24 -1.74
N TYR A 63 1.83 9.12 -0.43
CA TYR A 63 2.47 7.96 0.19
C TYR A 63 1.42 6.95 0.66
N LEU A 64 1.65 5.69 0.34
CA LEU A 64 0.79 4.58 0.70
C LEU A 64 1.59 3.49 1.44
N GLN A 65 1.04 3.09 2.59
CA GLN A 65 1.43 1.87 3.29
C GLN A 65 0.32 0.84 3.14
N VAL A 66 0.65 -0.43 2.96
CA VAL A 66 -0.32 -1.51 2.78
C VAL A 66 -0.19 -2.51 3.92
N ALA A 67 -1.32 -2.88 4.51
CA ALA A 67 -1.38 -3.88 5.56
C ALA A 67 -2.49 -4.90 5.25
N TRP A 68 -2.24 -6.17 5.55
CA TRP A 68 -3.31 -7.17 5.48
C TRP A 68 -4.34 -6.93 6.59
N GLN A 69 -3.86 -6.84 7.84
CA GLN A 69 -4.67 -6.60 9.02
C GLN A 69 -3.89 -5.75 10.02
N LEU A 70 -4.56 -4.78 10.62
CA LEU A 70 -4.01 -3.91 11.67
C LEU A 70 -4.51 -4.32 13.05
N THR A 71 -4.68 -5.63 13.27
CA THR A 71 -5.28 -6.20 14.48
C THR A 71 -4.42 -6.10 15.74
N ASP A 72 -3.10 -5.95 15.59
CA ASP A 72 -2.17 -5.81 16.71
C ASP A 72 -1.68 -4.36 16.82
N GLU A 73 -1.70 -3.81 18.03
CA GLU A 73 -1.28 -2.44 18.33
C GLU A 73 0.20 -2.21 18.00
N ALA A 74 1.03 -3.26 18.12
CA ALA A 74 2.42 -3.23 17.71
C ALA A 74 2.57 -3.08 16.19
N THR A 75 1.80 -3.86 15.41
CA THR A 75 1.77 -3.76 13.95
C THR A 75 1.23 -2.40 13.52
N HIS A 76 0.12 -1.97 14.11
CA HIS A 76 -0.47 -0.65 13.85
C HIS A 76 0.53 0.48 14.10
N THR A 77 1.21 0.50 15.24
CA THR A 77 2.21 1.55 15.51
C THR A 77 3.37 1.53 14.52
N ARG A 78 3.80 0.34 14.09
CA ARG A 78 4.91 0.17 13.13
C ARG A 78 4.55 0.67 11.73
N GLU A 79 3.41 0.26 11.17
CA GLU A 79 2.99 0.64 9.81
C GLU A 79 2.84 2.17 9.69
N TYR A 80 2.24 2.81 10.70
CA TYR A 80 2.08 4.26 10.71
C TYR A 80 3.38 5.01 11.01
N ALA A 81 4.34 4.41 11.73
CA ALA A 81 5.61 5.06 12.06
C ALA A 81 6.49 5.32 10.82
N SER A 82 6.34 4.53 9.75
CA SER A 82 7.00 4.81 8.47
C SER A 82 6.48 6.12 7.88
N LEU A 83 5.16 6.24 7.69
CA LEU A 83 4.51 7.43 7.13
C LEU A 83 4.71 8.69 7.99
N LEU A 84 4.57 8.57 9.31
CA LEU A 84 4.70 9.71 10.23
C LEU A 84 6.13 10.28 10.32
N SER A 85 7.13 9.51 9.88
CA SER A 85 8.52 10.00 9.83
C SER A 85 8.79 10.93 8.65
N ILE A 86 7.91 10.90 7.65
CA ILE A 86 8.01 11.72 6.45
C ILE A 86 7.45 13.11 6.77
N GLN A 87 8.34 14.09 6.87
CA GLN A 87 8.01 15.45 7.29
C GLN A 87 7.56 16.38 6.15
N ASP A 88 7.10 15.83 5.03
CA ASP A 88 6.56 16.62 3.93
C ASP A 88 5.05 16.86 4.05
N ALA A 89 4.54 17.74 3.19
CA ALA A 89 3.13 18.12 3.13
C ALA A 89 2.29 17.21 2.20
N HIS A 90 2.89 16.18 1.61
CA HIS A 90 2.16 15.29 0.71
C HIS A 90 1.19 14.40 1.50
N PRO A 91 0.01 14.08 0.92
CA PRO A 91 -0.94 13.12 1.46
C PRO A 91 -0.29 11.78 1.80
N LYS A 92 -0.78 11.16 2.88
CA LYS A 92 -0.30 9.87 3.40
C LYS A 92 -1.52 9.04 3.76
N SER A 93 -1.52 7.75 3.45
CA SER A 93 -2.63 6.86 3.78
C SER A 93 -2.15 5.43 4.01
N VAL A 94 -2.90 4.70 4.82
CA VAL A 94 -2.71 3.25 4.98
C VAL A 94 -3.88 2.54 4.33
N ILE A 95 -3.61 1.59 3.43
CA ILE A 95 -4.63 0.72 2.83
C ILE A 95 -4.64 -0.61 3.57
N SER A 96 -5.80 -1.01 4.05
CA SER A 96 -5.97 -2.27 4.79
C SER A 96 -7.08 -3.15 4.23
N ALA A 97 -7.02 -4.45 4.53
CA ALA A 97 -8.12 -5.39 4.29
C ALA A 97 -8.94 -5.69 5.57
N ASP A 98 -8.85 -4.82 6.59
CA ASP A 98 -9.60 -4.93 7.84
C ASP A 98 -11.11 -4.75 7.62
N ASP A 99 -11.96 -5.51 8.30
CA ASP A 99 -13.43 -5.46 8.11
C ASP A 99 -14.06 -4.08 8.34
N LEU A 100 -13.41 -3.22 9.12
CA LEU A 100 -13.88 -1.89 9.49
C LEU A 100 -12.75 -0.87 9.38
N ALA A 101 -13.07 0.30 8.83
CA ALA A 101 -12.14 1.40 8.71
C ALA A 101 -11.73 1.86 10.11
N LEU A 102 -10.43 1.77 10.40
CA LEU A 102 -9.89 2.28 11.66
C LEU A 102 -9.92 3.80 11.68
N ALA A 103 -10.07 4.36 12.87
CA ALA A 103 -10.00 5.81 13.04
C ALA A 103 -8.64 6.34 12.53
N PRO A 104 -8.59 7.55 11.92
CA PRO A 104 -7.34 8.13 11.48
C PRO A 104 -6.33 8.21 12.63
N TYR A 105 -5.12 7.70 12.41
CA TYR A 105 -4.07 7.72 13.42
C TYR A 105 -3.14 8.90 13.15
N LYS A 106 -3.09 9.85 14.08
CA LYS A 106 -2.25 11.07 14.00
C LYS A 106 -2.42 11.83 12.67
N GLY A 107 -3.65 11.88 12.15
CA GLY A 107 -3.99 12.57 10.91
C GLY A 107 -3.79 11.75 9.63
N VAL A 108 -3.26 10.52 9.72
CA VAL A 108 -3.16 9.61 8.58
C VAL A 108 -4.41 8.72 8.53
N PRO A 109 -5.24 8.80 7.47
CA PRO A 109 -6.43 7.97 7.34
C PRO A 109 -6.07 6.50 7.08
N ASN A 110 -6.89 5.61 7.63
CA ASN A 110 -7.00 4.21 7.19
C ASN A 110 -8.05 4.14 6.09
N LEU A 111 -7.67 3.61 4.93
CA LEU A 111 -8.55 3.37 3.81
C LEU A 111 -8.76 1.86 3.65
N LEU A 112 -10.01 1.45 3.56
CA LEU A 112 -10.32 0.06 3.24
C LEU A 112 -10.04 -0.18 1.76
N TYR A 113 -9.43 -1.32 1.45
CA TYR A 113 -9.13 -1.71 0.08
C TYR A 113 -10.37 -1.68 -0.80
N TRP A 114 -11.47 -2.30 -0.37
CA TRP A 114 -12.70 -2.32 -1.16
C TRP A 114 -13.26 -0.92 -1.38
N ASP A 115 -13.21 -0.02 -0.40
CA ASP A 115 -13.74 1.34 -0.58
C ASP A 115 -12.88 2.18 -1.52
N THR A 116 -11.56 2.02 -1.41
CA THR A 116 -10.57 2.69 -2.27
C THR A 116 -10.74 2.26 -3.73
N PHE A 117 -10.93 0.95 -3.96
CA PHE A 117 -10.98 0.38 -5.29
C PHE A 117 -12.42 0.19 -5.83
N SER A 118 -13.48 0.42 -5.04
CA SER A 118 -14.86 0.50 -5.54
C SER A 118 -15.26 1.90 -6.01
N GLY A 119 -14.42 2.92 -5.77
CA GLY A 119 -14.69 4.31 -6.13
C GLY A 119 -15.43 5.12 -5.06
N ASN A 120 -15.55 4.58 -3.84
CA ASN A 120 -16.13 5.28 -2.69
C ASN A 120 -15.15 6.29 -2.09
N VAL A 121 -13.85 6.06 -2.26
CA VAL A 121 -12.75 6.91 -1.79
C VAL A 121 -11.74 7.10 -2.91
N SER A 122 -11.31 8.34 -3.12
CA SER A 122 -10.29 8.69 -4.11
C SER A 122 -8.90 8.76 -3.48
N LEU A 123 -7.91 8.29 -4.24
CA LEU A 123 -6.47 8.50 -4.02
C LEU A 123 -6.00 9.67 -4.87
#